data_AF-A0A7C2TEL1-F1
#
_entry.id   AF-A0A7C2TEL1-F1
#
_cell.length_a   1.000
_cell.length_b   1.000
_cell.length_c   1.000
_cell.angle_alpha   90.00
_cell.angle_beta   90.00
_cell.angle_gamma   90.00
#
_symmetry.space_group_name_H-M   'P 1'
#
loop_
_entity.id
_entity.type
_entity.pdbx_description
1 polymer ?
#
loop_
_entity_poly.entity_id
_entity_poly.type
_entity_poly.pdbx_seq_one_letter_code
_entity_poly.pdbx_strand_id
1 'polypeptide(L)'
;MTNYLIALLLGVFFGLSLNKAGLTRYNKIVNVFRFTDLAVLKFMMTALVVAMSGLYALRGMGWITFPNIPATYIAGNLIGGLIFGVGMALTGF
;
A
#
# COMPACT_ATOMS: atom_id res chain seq x y z
N MET A 1 -23.03 1.02 10.50
CA MET A 1 -22.49 0.18 11.59
C MET A 1 -21.73 -1.02 11.03
N THR A 2 -22.36 -1.93 10.29
CA THR A 2 -21.71 -3.13 9.71
C THR A 2 -20.48 -2.83 8.83
N ASN A 3 -20.52 -1.76 8.04
CA ASN A 3 -19.40 -1.39 7.16
C ASN A 3 -18.11 -1.04 7.92
N TYR A 4 -18.22 -0.47 9.13
CA TYR A 4 -17.07 -0.14 9.97
C TYR A 4 -16.42 -1.40 10.57
N LEU A 5 -17.22 -2.39 10.94
CA LEU A 5 -16.74 -3.70 11.40
C LEU A 5 -15.98 -4.44 10.29
N ILE A 6 -16.50 -4.41 9.05
CA ILE A 6 -15.82 -5.00 7.89
C ILE A 6 -14.49 -4.27 7.62
N ALA A 7 -14.49 -2.94 7.62
CA ALA A 7 -13.28 -2.15 7.45
C ALA A 7 -12.24 -2.43 8.54
N LEU A 8 -12.67 -2.57 9.80
CA LEU A 8 -11.79 -2.92 10.92
C LEU A 8 -11.18 -4.32 10.72
N LEU A 9 -11.98 -5.33 10.37
CA LEU A 9 -11.49 -6.67 10.13
C LEU A 9 -10.48 -6.70 8.98
N LEU A 10 -10.80 -6.09 7.84
CA LEU A 10 -9.87 -5.99 6.70
C LEU A 10 -8.58 -5.25 7.09
N GLY A 11 -8.69 -4.16 7.87
CA GLY A 11 -7.54 -3.43 8.39
C GLY A 11 -6.65 -4.27 9.30
N VAL A 12 -7.24 -5.10 10.18
CA VAL A 12 -6.50 -6.03 11.04
C VAL A 12 -5.78 -7.08 10.19
N PHE A 13 -6.45 -7.73 9.23
CA PHE A 13 -5.80 -8.71 8.36
C PHE A 13 -4.68 -8.10 7.50
N PHE A 14 -4.88 -6.87 7.03
CA PHE A 14 -3.85 -6.12 6.32
C PHE A 14 -2.65 -5.84 7.23
N GLY A 15 -2.87 -5.34 8.45
CA GLY A 15 -1.81 -5.10 9.43
C GLY A 15 -1.04 -6.36 9.82
N LEU A 16 -1.73 -7.49 10.02
CA LEU A 16 -1.10 -8.79 10.26
C LEU A 16 -0.24 -9.23 9.08
N SER A 17 -0.72 -9.00 7.85
CA SER A 17 0.04 -9.31 6.63
C SER A 17 1.32 -8.47 6.52
N LEU A 18 1.25 -7.17 6.84
CA LEU A 18 2.42 -6.28 6.87
C LEU A 18 3.44 -6.72 7.93
N ASN A 19 2.98 -7.08 9.13
CA ASN A 19 3.84 -7.55 10.20
C ASN A 19 4.53 -8.87 9.82
N LYS A 20 3.79 -9.82 9.25
CA LYS A 20 4.32 -11.11 8.79
C LYS A 20 5.32 -10.96 7.64
N ALA A 21 5.10 -9.98 6.75
CA ALA A 21 6.04 -9.64 5.68
C ALA A 21 7.32 -8.94 6.20
N GLY A 22 7.39 -8.60 7.49
CA GLY A 22 8.55 -7.96 8.10
C GLY A 22 8.71 -6.48 7.72
N LEU A 23 7.68 -5.88 7.13
CA LEU A 23 7.68 -4.47 6.69
C LEU A 23 7.63 -3.48 7.86
N THR A 24 7.42 -3.97 9.07
CA THR A 24 7.49 -3.20 10.31
C THR A 24 8.92 -3.08 10.85
N ARG A 25 9.91 -3.73 10.22
CA ARG A 25 11.31 -3.72 10.66
C ARG A 25 12.10 -2.71 9.85
N TYR A 26 12.72 -1.74 10.52
CA TYR A 26 13.59 -0.72 9.92
C TYR A 26 14.61 -1.31 8.92
N ASN A 27 15.29 -2.39 9.30
CA ASN A 27 16.29 -3.03 8.45
C ASN A 27 15.74 -3.46 7.09
N LYS A 28 14.48 -3.93 7.02
CA LYS A 28 13.85 -4.33 5.76
C LYS A 28 13.58 -3.12 4.86
N ILE A 29 13.18 -1.98 5.44
CA ILE A 29 12.92 -0.74 4.69
C ILE A 29 14.22 -0.16 4.13
N VAL A 30 15.24 0.02 4.98
CA VAL A 30 16.52 0.63 4.54
C VAL A 30 17.27 -0.25 3.53
N ASN A 31 17.18 -1.57 3.67
CA ASN A 31 17.88 -2.48 2.77
C ASN A 31 17.34 -2.47 1.32
N VAL A 32 16.13 -1.95 1.08
CA VAL A 32 15.61 -1.71 -0.27
C VAL A 32 16.44 -0.64 -0.95
N PHE A 33 16.72 0.46 -0.26
CA PHE A 33 17.54 1.56 -0.77
C PHE A 33 19.02 1.18 -0.91
N ARG A 34 19.46 0.19 -0.13
CA ARG A 34 20.81 -0.40 -0.25
C ARG A 34 20.89 -1.50 -1.31
N PHE A 35 19.77 -1.84 -1.95
CA PHE A 35 19.64 -2.94 -2.91
C PHE A 35 20.08 -4.31 -2.36
N THR A 36 20.08 -4.49 -1.04
CA THR A 36 20.48 -5.75 -0.38
C THR A 36 19.28 -6.63 -0.06
N ASP A 37 18.10 -6.04 0.14
CA ASP A 37 16.87 -6.77 0.42
C ASP A 37 15.67 -6.11 -0.28
N LEU A 38 15.14 -6.80 -1.29
CA LEU A 38 14.01 -6.32 -2.08
C LEU A 38 12.66 -6.84 -1.59
N ALA A 39 12.57 -7.37 -0.35
CA ALA A 39 11.33 -7.92 0.19
C ALA A 39 10.17 -6.91 0.15
N VAL A 40 10.43 -5.64 0.46
CA VAL A 40 9.41 -4.57 0.41
C VAL A 40 8.89 -4.37 -1.01
N LEU A 41 9.80 -4.24 -1.98
CA LEU A 41 9.44 -4.06 -3.38
C LEU A 41 8.64 -5.26 -3.91
N LYS A 42 9.08 -6.48 -3.60
CA LYS A 42 8.37 -7.71 -3.98
C LYS A 42 6.98 -7.78 -3.36
N PHE A 43 6.84 -7.43 -2.09
CA PHE A 43 5.54 -7.38 -1.41
C PHE A 43 4.61 -6.36 -2.08
N MET A 44 5.08 -5.13 -2.32
CA MET A 44 4.27 -4.09 -2.97
C MET A 44 3.81 -4.51 -4.37
N MET A 45 4.72 -5.05 -5.18
CA MET A 45 4.40 -5.49 -6.55
C MET A 45 3.42 -6.66 -6.56
N THR A 46 3.63 -7.67 -5.70
CA THR A 46 2.71 -8.81 -5.61
C THR A 46 1.34 -8.39 -5.10
N ALA A 47 1.27 -7.55 -4.05
CA ALA A 47 0.03 -6.99 -3.56
C ALA A 47 -0.73 -6.21 -4.64
N LEU A 48 -0.02 -5.40 -5.43
CA LEU A 48 -0.60 -4.63 -6.53
C LEU A 48 -1.17 -5.55 -7.61
N VAL A 49 -0.42 -6.55 -8.07
CA VAL A 49 -0.90 -7.51 -9.08
C VAL A 49 -2.12 -8.29 -8.58
N VAL A 50 -2.05 -8.84 -7.36
CA VAL A 50 -3.17 -9.59 -6.77
C VAL A 50 -4.41 -8.73 -6.61
N ALA A 51 -4.25 -7.49 -6.11
CA ALA A 51 -5.36 -6.56 -5.96
C ALA A 51 -5.97 -6.17 -7.30
N MET A 52 -5.16 -5.86 -8.31
CA MET A 52 -5.65 -5.56 -9.65
C MET A 52 -6.42 -6.74 -10.24
N SER A 53 -5.85 -7.94 -10.26
CA SER A 53 -6.53 -9.12 -10.78
C SER A 53 -7.86 -9.40 -10.05
N GLY A 54 -7.87 -9.31 -8.72
CA GLY A 54 -9.07 -9.51 -7.92
C GLY A 54 -10.15 -8.45 -8.18
N LEU A 55 -9.78 -7.17 -8.21
CA LEU A 55 -10.70 -6.06 -8.45
C LEU A 55 -11.31 -6.12 -9.86
N TYR A 56 -10.51 -6.44 -10.89
CA TYR A 56 -11.03 -6.59 -12.24
C TYR A 56 -11.94 -7.82 -12.38
N ALA A 57 -11.66 -8.93 -11.69
CA ALA A 57 -12.55 -10.08 -11.66
C ALA A 57 -13.90 -9.75 -11.00
N LEU A 58 -13.88 -9.08 -9.83
CA LEU A 58 -15.08 -8.63 -9.13
C LEU A 58 -15.91 -7.65 -9.97
N ARG A 59 -15.23 -6.76 -10.70
CA ARG A 59 -15.89 -5.85 -11.65
C ARG A 59 -16.53 -6.62 -12.81
N GLY A 60 -15.84 -7.64 -13.35
CA GLY A 60 -16.38 -8.51 -14.39
C GLY A 60 -17.63 -9.30 -13.97
N MET A 61 -17.74 -9.62 -12.68
CA MET A 61 -18.93 -10.26 -12.08
C MET A 61 -20.04 -9.26 -11.72
N GLY A 62 -19.83 -7.96 -11.92
CA GLY A 62 -20.80 -6.92 -11.60
C GLY A 62 -20.93 -6.61 -10.09
N TRP A 63 -20.02 -7.10 -9.25
CA TRP A 63 -20.10 -6.93 -7.79
C TRP A 63 -19.56 -5.59 -7.31
N ILE A 64 -18.69 -4.95 -8.11
CA ILE A 64 -18.12 -3.65 -7.79
C ILE A 64 -18.08 -2.74 -9.02
N THR A 65 -18.14 -1.44 -8.76
CA THR A 65 -17.82 -0.39 -9.72
C THR A 65 -16.54 0.30 -9.28
N PHE A 66 -15.62 0.58 -10.21
CA PHE A 66 -14.45 1.38 -9.85
C PHE A 66 -14.87 2.81 -9.52
N PRO A 67 -14.30 3.41 -8.46
CA PRO A 67 -14.51 4.82 -8.17
C PRO A 67 -13.86 5.67 -9.27
N ASN A 68 -14.27 6.94 -9.36
CA ASN A 68 -13.61 7.89 -10.22
C ASN A 68 -12.13 8.04 -9.83
N ILE A 69 -11.27 8.03 -10.85
CA ILE A 69 -9.84 8.23 -10.65
C ILE A 69 -9.64 9.67 -10.15
N PRO A 70 -8.93 9.90 -9.03
CA PRO A 70 -8.62 11.25 -8.57
C PRO A 70 -7.88 12.04 -9.63
N ALA A 71 -8.19 13.34 -9.76
CA ALA A 71 -7.51 14.20 -10.72
C ALA A 71 -6.01 14.34 -10.38
N THR A 72 -5.15 14.29 -11.40
CA THR A 72 -3.71 14.47 -11.22
C THR A 72 -3.40 15.92 -10.87
N TYR A 73 -3.08 16.19 -9.60
CA TYR A 73 -2.61 17.50 -9.17
C TYR A 73 -1.08 17.51 -9.07
N ILE A 74 -0.42 17.91 -10.15
CA ILE A 74 1.05 17.79 -10.28
C ILE A 74 1.79 18.48 -9.13
N ALA A 75 1.46 19.75 -8.86
CA ALA A 75 2.14 20.52 -7.81
C ALA A 75 1.89 19.90 -6.42
N GLY A 76 0.64 19.55 -6.09
CA GLY A 76 0.30 18.94 -4.80
C GLY A 76 0.92 17.55 -4.61
N ASN A 77 0.90 16.71 -5.63
CA ASN A 77 1.49 15.38 -5.59
C ASN A 77 3.01 15.44 -5.41
N LEU A 78 3.67 16.38 -6.09
CA LEU A 78 5.12 16.54 -6.03
C LEU A 78 5.57 17.11 -4.68
N ILE A 79 4.95 18.22 -4.24
CA ILE A 79 5.27 18.85 -2.95
C ILE A 79 4.90 17.92 -1.80
N GLY A 80 3.68 17.36 -1.80
CA GLY A 80 3.21 16.44 -0.77
C GLY A 80 4.03 15.15 -0.72
N GLY A 81 4.37 14.59 -1.87
CA GLY A 81 5.23 13.41 -1.96
C GLY A 81 6.64 13.66 -1.43
N LEU A 82 7.24 14.82 -1.70
CA LEU A 82 8.54 15.21 -1.16
C LEU A 82 8.48 15.38 0.37
N ILE A 83 7.48 16.11 0.89
CA ILE A 83 7.30 16.31 2.34
C ILE A 83 7.12 14.95 3.03
N PHE A 84 6.27 14.08 2.48
CA PHE A 84 6.03 12.75 3.01
C PHE A 84 7.31 11.89 3.00
N GLY A 85 8.03 11.88 1.87
CA GLY A 85 9.27 11.11 1.74
C GLY A 85 10.38 11.58 2.67
N VAL A 86 10.56 12.90 2.84
CA VAL A 86 11.51 13.46 3.81
C VAL A 86 11.10 13.12 5.24
N GLY A 87 9.81 13.25 5.58
CA GLY A 87 9.30 12.87 6.89
C GLY A 87 9.55 11.39 7.22
N MET A 88 9.32 10.51 6.25
CA MET A 88 9.62 9.08 6.35
C MET A 88 11.11 8.82 6.62
N ALA A 89 11.99 9.42 5.80
CA ALA A 89 13.43 9.27 5.96
C ALA A 89 13.95 9.75 7.33
N LEU A 90 13.39 10.84 7.86
CA LEU A 90 13.77 11.40 9.16
C LEU A 90 13.25 10.57 10.35
N THR A 91 12.08 9.96 10.23
CA THR A 91 11.42 9.24 11.33
C THR A 91 11.75 7.75 11.37
N GLY A 92 12.48 7.23 10.38
CA GLY A 92 12.90 5.84 10.32
C GLY A 92 11.79 4.87 9.91
N PHE A 93 10.81 5.37 9.15
CA PHE A 93 9.71 4.59 8.56
C PHE A 93 9.59 4.91 7.08
#